data_AF-A0A3D1PAK2-F1
#
_entry.id   AF-A0A3D1PAK2-F1
#
_cell.length_a   1.000
_cell.length_b   1.000
_cell.length_c   1.000
_cell.angle_alpha   90.00
_cell.angle_beta   90.00
_cell.angle_gamma   90.00
#
_symmetry.space_group_name_H-M   'P 1'
#
loop_
_entity.id
_entity.type
_entity.pdbx_description
1 polymer ?
#
loop_
_entity_poly.entity_id
_entity_poly.type
_entity_poly.pdbx_seq_one_letter_code
_entity_poly.pdbx_strand_id
1 'polypeptide(L)' 'MATEQELQSLFNTLDRDQDGKVSINELFLSPGLSAIISSETNTSSPQELLGGYDSDEDGSITFEELKEAVEKASNLT' A
#
# COMPACT_ATOMS: atom_id res chain seq x y z
N MET A 1 4.88 5.62 11.80
CA MET A 1 4.28 4.32 12.14
C MET A 1 2.80 4.53 12.28
N ALA A 2 2.13 4.44 11.14
CA ALA A 2 0.72 4.21 11.06
C ALA A 2 0.41 2.92 11.83
N THR A 3 -0.65 2.93 12.62
CA THR A 3 -1.14 1.72 13.27
C THR A 3 -1.85 0.85 12.23
N GLU A 4 -2.05 -0.42 12.55
CA GLU A 4 -2.83 -1.34 11.71
C GLU A 4 -4.22 -0.78 11.37
N GLN A 5 -4.82 -0.02 12.30
CA GLN A 5 -6.10 0.66 12.12
C GLN A 5 -6.03 1.84 11.12
N GLU A 6 -4.93 2.61 11.16
CA GLU A 6 -4.70 3.69 10.19
C GLU A 6 -4.48 3.08 8.80
N LEU A 7 -3.65 2.05 8.68
CA LEU A 7 -3.44 1.33 7.42
C LEU A 7 -4.73 0.73 6.87
N GLN A 8 -5.55 0.13 7.72
CA GLN A 8 -6.84 -0.42 7.33
C GLN A 8 -7.82 0.66 6.85
N SER A 9 -7.82 1.83 7.49
CA SER A 9 -8.66 2.97 7.08
C SER A 9 -8.21 3.55 5.75
N LEU A 10 -6.89 3.69 5.56
CA LEU A 10 -6.30 4.13 4.30
C LEU A 10 -6.58 3.13 3.17
N PHE A 11 -6.37 1.84 3.45
CA PHE A 11 -6.63 0.73 2.53
C PHE A 11 -8.08 0.72 2.08
N ASN A 12 -9.03 0.75 3.01
CA ASN A 12 -10.46 0.74 2.69
C ASN A 12 -10.93 2.03 1.97
N THR A 13 -10.14 3.10 2.02
CA THR A 13 -10.42 4.32 1.24
C THR A 13 -9.82 4.25 -0.17
N LEU A 14 -8.72 3.52 -0.32
CA LEU A 14 -8.05 3.24 -1.60
C LEU A 14 -8.83 2.20 -2.40
N ASP A 15 -9.20 1.09 -1.76
CA ASP A 15 -10.01 -0.02 -2.30
C ASP A 15 -11.43 0.46 -2.58
N ARG A 16 -11.63 1.03 -3.77
CA ARG A 16 -12.87 1.68 -4.18
C ARG A 16 -13.91 0.69 -4.62
N ASP A 17 -13.49 -0.39 -5.26
CA ASP A 17 -14.38 -1.47 -5.66
C ASP A 17 -14.61 -2.52 -4.57
N GLN A 18 -13.92 -2.39 -3.43
CA GLN A 18 -14.07 -3.24 -2.25
C GLN A 18 -13.80 -4.71 -2.57
N ASP A 19 -12.85 -4.98 -3.47
CA ASP A 19 -12.45 -6.33 -3.85
C ASP A 19 -11.39 -6.92 -2.91
N GLY A 20 -10.96 -6.14 -1.91
CA GLY A 20 -10.01 -6.57 -0.88
C GLY A 20 -8.56 -6.41 -1.30
N LYS A 21 -8.30 -5.71 -2.41
CA LYS A 21 -6.96 -5.34 -2.87
C LYS A 21 -6.98 -3.92 -3.42
N VAL A 22 -5.80 -3.31 -3.46
CA VAL A 22 -5.63 -1.97 -3.99
C VAL A 22 -4.81 -2.08 -5.26
N SER A 23 -5.50 -1.93 -6.37
CA SER A 23 -4.88 -1.97 -7.69
C SER A 23 -4.07 -0.71 -7.95
N ILE A 24 -3.08 -0.80 -8.85
CA ILE A 24 -2.29 0.38 -9.25
C ILE A 24 -3.17 1.55 -9.68
N ASN A 25 -4.26 1.27 -10.40
CA ASN A 25 -5.20 2.29 -10.83
C ASN A 25 -5.82 3.04 -9.64
N GLU A 26 -6.18 2.35 -8.57
CA GLU A 26 -6.81 2.93 -7.39
C GLU A 26 -5.83 3.78 -6.57
N LEU A 27 -4.57 3.34 -6.49
CA LEU A 27 -3.46 4.14 -5.95
C LEU A 27 -3.26 5.44 -6.74
N PHE A 28 -3.24 5.36 -8.07
CA PHE A 28 -3.10 6.52 -8.95
C PHE A 28 -4.30 7.47 -8.88
N LEU A 29 -5.50 6.92 -8.70
CA LEU A 29 -6.73 7.71 -8.51
C LEU A 29 -6.79 8.38 -7.13
N SER A 30 -5.90 8.01 -6.21
CA SER A 30 -5.87 8.44 -4.81
C SER A 30 -4.50 8.97 -4.38
N PRO A 31 -3.97 10.02 -5.05
CA PRO A 31 -2.59 10.46 -4.88
C PRO A 31 -2.25 10.86 -3.42
N GLY A 32 -3.21 11.42 -2.68
CA GLY A 32 -3.01 11.77 -1.28
C GLY A 32 -2.77 10.56 -0.36
N LEU A 33 -3.50 9.47 -0.59
CA LEU A 33 -3.34 8.22 0.18
C LEU A 33 -2.08 7.47 -0.26
N SER A 34 -1.81 7.46 -1.57
CA SER A 34 -0.60 6.87 -2.11
C SER A 34 0.67 7.49 -1.51
N ALA A 35 0.66 8.79 -1.23
CA ALA A 35 1.78 9.49 -0.59
C ALA A 35 1.98 9.05 0.87
N ILE A 36 0.90 8.77 1.60
CA ILE A 36 0.97 8.27 2.98
C ILE A 36 1.56 6.86 2.99
N ILE A 37 1.06 5.98 2.12
CA ILE A 37 1.59 4.62 2.01
C ILE A 37 3.07 4.66 1.58
N SER A 38 3.39 5.47 0.58
CA SER A 38 4.77 5.65 0.12
C SER A 38 5.71 6.11 1.24
N SER A 39 5.25 7.02 2.09
CA SER A 39 6.00 7.48 3.26
C SER A 39 6.19 6.38 4.33
N GLU A 40 5.19 5.53 4.55
CA GLU A 40 5.28 4.45 5.56
C GLU A 40 6.11 3.26 5.04
N THR A 41 6.08 3.00 3.74
CA THR A 41 6.85 1.91 3.11
C THR A 41 8.22 2.34 2.58
N ASN A 42 8.64 3.59 2.80
CA ASN A 42 9.88 4.15 2.23
C ASN A 42 9.99 4.03 0.70
N THR A 43 8.86 4.06 -0.01
CA THR A 43 8.86 4.01 -1.47
C THR A 43 8.65 5.40 -2.04
N SER A 44 9.15 5.62 -3.26
CA SER A 44 9.05 6.92 -3.93
C SER A 44 7.86 7.00 -4.89
N SER A 45 7.19 5.88 -5.18
CA SER A 45 6.09 5.81 -6.14
C SER A 45 5.20 4.59 -5.89
N PRO A 46 3.91 4.64 -6.28
CA PRO A 46 3.01 3.47 -6.27
C PRO A 46 3.57 2.29 -7.06
N GLN A 47 4.31 2.57 -8.15
CA GLN A 47 4.97 1.54 -8.96
C GLN A 47 6.11 0.84 -8.22
N GLU A 48 6.87 1.57 -7.39
CA GLU A 48 7.92 1.00 -6.53
C GLU A 48 7.32 0.22 -5.37
N LEU A 49 6.16 0.66 -4.88
CA LEU A 49 5.34 -0.07 -3.93
C LEU A 49 4.93 -1.43 -4.49
N LEU A 50 4.37 -1.46 -5.69
CA LEU A 50 4.05 -2.72 -6.35
C LEU A 50 5.30 -3.54 -6.62
N GLY A 51 6.30 -2.99 -7.31
CA GLY A 51 7.51 -3.75 -7.67
C GLY A 51 8.32 -4.28 -6.47
N GLY A 52 8.18 -3.69 -5.29
CA GLY A 52 8.85 -4.13 -4.07
C GLY A 52 8.02 -5.04 -3.16
N TYR A 53 6.69 -4.99 -3.26
CA TYR A 53 5.79 -5.63 -2.28
C TYR A 53 4.67 -6.48 -2.88
N ASP A 54 4.29 -6.27 -4.14
CA ASP A 54 3.42 -7.14 -4.94
C ASP A 54 4.17 -8.45 -5.19
N SER A 55 3.98 -9.41 -4.28
CA SER A 55 4.77 -10.65 -4.29
C SER A 55 4.23 -11.65 -5.31
N ASP A 56 2.96 -11.54 -5.70
CA ASP A 56 2.34 -12.37 -6.73
C ASP A 56 2.30 -11.72 -8.12
N GLU A 57 2.78 -10.47 -8.24
CA GLU A 57 2.84 -9.70 -9.49
C GLU A 57 1.47 -9.59 -10.21
N ASP A 58 0.36 -9.54 -9.45
CA ASP A 58 -1.01 -9.37 -9.99
C ASP A 58 -1.32 -7.90 -10.32
N GLY A 59 -0.43 -6.96 -9.93
CA GLY A 59 -0.59 -5.53 -10.18
C GLY A 59 -1.48 -4.83 -9.15
N SER A 60 -1.73 -5.49 -8.02
CA SER A 60 -2.54 -5.01 -6.90
C SER A 60 -1.89 -5.40 -5.58
N ILE A 61 -2.06 -4.58 -4.55
CA ILE A 61 -1.53 -4.84 -3.20
C ILE A 61 -2.69 -5.23 -2.30
N THR A 62 -2.62 -6.42 -1.72
CA THR A 62 -3.57 -6.86 -0.69
C THR A 62 -3.28 -6.20 0.67
N PHE A 63 -4.24 -6.22 1.59
CA PHE A 63 -4.04 -5.67 2.92
C PHE A 63 -2.87 -6.36 3.67
N GLU A 64 -2.69 -7.67 3.45
CA GLU A 64 -1.58 -8.43 4.03
C GLU A 64 -0.23 -7.96 3.49
N GLU A 65 -0.11 -7.77 2.17
CA GLU A 65 1.11 -7.26 1.54
C GLU A 65 1.43 -5.82 1.95
N LEU A 66 0.41 -4.97 2.07
CA LEU A 66 0.59 -3.60 2.58
C LEU A 66 1.12 -3.61 4.01
N LYS A 67 0.57 -4.48 4.86
CA LYS A 67 1.01 -4.63 6.24
C LYS A 67 2.46 -5.13 6.29
N GLU A 68 2.78 -6.17 5.53
CA GLU A 68 4.14 -6.67 5.39
C GLU A 68 5.10 -5.59 4.85
N ALA A 69 4.62 -4.73 3.95
CA ALA A 69 5.42 -3.65 3.39
C ALA A 69 5.85 -2.63 4.44
N VAL A 70 4.91 -2.21 5.30
CA VAL A 70 5.17 -1.29 6.41
C VAL A 70 6.03 -1.96 7.48
N GLU A 71 5.79 -3.24 7.81
CA GLU A 71 6.63 -3.99 8.74
C GLU A 71 8.06 -4.18 8.22
N LYS A 72 8.24 -4.49 6.93
CA LYS A 72 9.56 -4.59 6.29
C LYS A 72 10.26 -3.23 6.23
N ALA A 73 9.54 -2.16 5.90
CA ALA A 73 10.10 -0.81 5.90
C ALA A 73 10.54 -0.38 7.31
N SER A 74 9.81 -0.81 8.34
CA SER A 74 10.21 -0.60 9.74
C SER A 74 11.42 -1.43 10.16
N ASN A 75 11.54 -2.69 9.74
CA ASN A 75 12.66 -3.56 10.11
C ASN A 75 13.95 -3.22 9.36
N LEU A 76 13.91 -2.30 8.40
CA LEU A 76 15.08 -1.82 7.65
C LEU A 76 15.80 -0.63 8.32
N THR A 77 15.47 -0.31 9.59
CA THR A 77 16.06 0.81 10.35
C THR A 77 16.98 0.34 11.47
#